data_AF-A0A967TXZ4-F1
#
_entry.id   AF-A0A967TXZ4-F1
#
_cell.length_a   1.000
_cell.length_b   1.000
_cell.length_c   1.000
_cell.angle_alpha   90.00
_cell.angle_beta   90.00
_cell.angle_gamma   90.00
#
_symmetry.space_group_name_H-M   'P 1'
#
loop_
_entity.id
_entity.type
_entity.pdbx_description
1 polymer ?
#
loop_
_entity_poly.entity_id
_entity_poly.type
_entity_poly.pdbx_seq_one_letter_code
_entity_poly.pdbx_strand_id
1 'polypeptide(L)' 'VLTIYNALGQKVSTLVDENLQAGAYQMTFNAEKLSSGVYFYRLEADGFKQTRKMTLMK' A
#
# COMPACT_ATOMS: atom_id res chain seq x y z
N VAL A 1 8.86 2.14 -3.82
CA VAL A 1 8.00 2.59 -2.71
C VAL A 1 6.63 1.90 -2.76
N LEU A 2 6.16 1.35 -1.64
CA LEU A 2 4.81 0.81 -1.48
C LEU A 2 4.05 1.64 -0.44
N THR A 3 2.98 2.30 -0.86
CA THR A 3 2.23 3.24 -0.01
C THR A 3 0.74 2.92 0.01
N ILE A 4 0.13 3.04 1.19
CA ILE A 4 -1.29 2.85 1.43
C ILE A 4 -1.99 4.21 1.49
N TYR A 5 -3.15 4.30 0.86
CA TYR A 5 -4.02 5.47 0.79
C TYR A 5 -5.45 5.11 1.20
N ASN A 6 -6.17 6.08 1.75
CA ASN A 6 -7.61 5.96 1.96
C ASN A 6 -8.41 6.36 0.71
N ALA A 7 -9.73 6.25 0.78
CA ALA A 7 -10.63 6.58 -0.33
C ALA A 7 -10.55 8.06 -0.80
N LEU A 8 -10.05 8.98 0.04
CA LEU A 8 -9.85 10.38 -0.30
C LEU A 8 -8.48 10.65 -0.95
N GLY A 9 -7.66 9.61 -1.16
CA GLY A 9 -6.30 9.75 -1.68
C GLY A 9 -5.29 10.24 -0.65
N GLN A 10 -5.66 10.28 0.64
CA GLN A 10 -4.73 10.67 1.70
C GLN A 10 -3.81 9.50 2.05
N LYS A 11 -2.51 9.78 2.19
CA LYS A 11 -1.50 8.78 2.59
C LYS A 11 -1.80 8.31 4.01
N VAL A 12 -1.97 7.01 4.18
CA VAL A 12 -2.22 6.34 5.47
C VAL A 12 -0.91 5.79 6.05
N SER A 13 -0.13 5.09 5.23
CA SER A 13 1.14 4.49 5.67
C SER A 13 2.05 4.19 4.47
N THR A 14 3.36 4.12 4.69
CA THR A 14 4.33 3.59 3.72
C THR A 14 4.85 2.26 4.26
N LEU A 15 4.71 1.17 3.50
CA LEU A 15 5.15 -0.17 3.90
C LEU A 15 6.60 -0.46 3.54
N VAL A 16 7.08 0.11 2.43
CA VAL A 16 8.49 0.06 2.05
C VAL A 16 8.85 1.29 1.25
N ASP A 17 10.00 1.88 1.57
CA ASP A 17 10.57 3.05 0.89
C ASP A 17 12.07 2.84 0.66
N GLU A 18 12.40 1.66 0.14
CA GLU A 18 13.78 1.23 -0.07
C GLU A 18 13.94 0.70 -1.50
N ASN A 19 15.19 0.75 -1.99
CA ASN A 19 15.56 0.14 -3.26
C ASN A 19 15.78 -1.37 -3.06
N LEU A 20 14.80 -2.17 -3.47
CA LEU A 20 14.87 -3.62 -3.39
C LEU A 20 15.47 -4.18 -4.68
N GLN A 21 16.34 -5.19 -4.54
CA GLN A 21 16.82 -5.94 -5.69
C GLN A 21 15.68 -6.73 -6.34
N ALA A 22 15.90 -7.21 -7.57
CA ALA A 22 14.91 -8.06 -8.24
C ALA A 22 14.65 -9.33 -7.41
N GLY A 23 13.37 -9.59 -7.12
CA GLY A 23 12.96 -10.71 -6.28
C GLY A 23 11.50 -10.63 -5.89
N ALA A 24 11.03 -11.66 -5.19
CA ALA A 24 9.70 -11.68 -4.58
C ALA A 24 9.79 -11.26 -3.12
N TYR A 25 8.94 -10.31 -2.71
CA TYR A 25 8.88 -9.80 -1.35
C TYR A 25 7.46 -9.90 -0.82
N GLN A 26 7.34 -10.29 0.44
CA GLN A 26 6.08 -10.29 1.16
C GLN A 26 6.15 -9.24 2.27
N MET A 27 5.13 -8.39 2.33
CA MET A 27 5.02 -7.32 3.33
C MET A 27 3.69 -7.47 4.07
N THR A 28 3.72 -7.33 5.39
CA THR A 28 2.51 -7.39 6.22
C THR A 28 2.02 -5.98 6.53
N PHE A 29 0.76 -5.71 6.24
CA PHE A 29 0.10 -4.45 6.60
C PHE A 29 -0.77 -4.65 7.85
N ASN A 30 -0.40 -4.01 8.97
CA ASN A 30 -1.26 -3.96 10.14
C ASN A 30 -2.33 -2.87 9.97
N ALA A 31 -3.60 -3.30 9.84
CA ALA A 31 -4.76 -2.44 9.67
C ALA A 31 -5.66 -2.35 10.92
N GLU A 32 -5.22 -2.81 12.09
CA GLU A 32 -6.04 -2.87 13.32
C GLU A 32 -6.65 -1.52 13.70
N LYS A 33 -5.86 -0.45 13.55
CA LYS A 33 -6.25 0.94 13.88
C LYS A 33 -7.07 1.63 12.79
N LEU A 34 -7.40 0.93 11.69
CA LEU A 34 -8.18 1.48 10.59
C LEU A 34 -9.63 1.02 10.65
N SER A 35 -10.53 1.88 10.19
CA SER A 35 -11.97 1.55 10.07
C SER A 35 -12.21 0.66 8.86
N SER A 36 -13.28 -0.13 8.88
CA SER A 36 -13.75 -0.83 7.67
C SER A 36 -13.98 0.16 6.54
N GLY A 37 -13.60 -0.20 5.32
CA GLY A 37 -13.71 0.70 4.18
C GLY A 37 -12.79 0.33 3.02
N VAL A 38 -12.77 1.22 2.02
CA VAL A 38 -11.94 1.04 0.83
C VAL A 38 -10.61 1.76 1.01
N TYR A 39 -9.54 1.03 0.72
CA TYR A 39 -8.17 1.51 0.72
C TYR A 39 -7.50 1.18 -0.61
N PHE A 40 -6.40 1.87 -0.88
CA PHE A 40 -5.60 1.65 -2.08
C PHE A 40 -4.16 1.46 -1.69
N TYR A 41 -3.47 0.49 -2.31
CA TYR A 41 -2.03 0.42 -2.23
C TYR A 41 -1.44 0.75 -3.60
N ARG A 42 -0.38 1.57 -3.58
CA ARG A 42 0.34 2.00 -4.77
C ARG A 42 1.78 1.53 -4.66
N LEU A 43 2.21 0.76 -5.65
CA LEU A 43 3.60 0.39 -5.86
C LEU A 43 4.19 1.29 -6.92
N GLU A 44 5.26 1.99 -6.57
CA GLU A 44 6.04 2.83 -7.47
C GLU A 44 7.47 2.29 -7.52
N ALA A 45 7.97 2.07 -8.73
CA ALA A 45 9.36 1.73 -9.06
C ALA A 45 9.74 2.50 -10.34
N ASP A 46 11.02 2.50 -10.72
CA ASP A 46 11.49 3.31 -11.86
C ASP A 46 10.65 3.12 -13.13
N GLY A 47 9.91 4.15 -13.52
CA GLY A 47 8.98 4.14 -14.66
C GLY A 47 7.71 3.30 -14.48
N PHE A 48 7.53 2.60 -13.36
CA PHE A 48 6.40 1.72 -13.08
C PHE A 48 5.53 2.26 -11.94
N LYS A 49 4.23 2.35 -12.18
CA LYS A 49 3.23 2.66 -11.15
C LYS A 49 2.06 1.70 -11.27
N GLN A 50 1.73 1.05 -10.17
CA GLN A 50 0.55 0.19 -10.10
C GLN A 50 -0.23 0.49 -8.84
N THR A 51 -1.53 0.73 -9.00
CA THR A 51 -2.46 0.90 -7.88
C THR A 51 -3.46 -0.23 -7.87
N ARG A 52 -3.74 -0.77 -6.69
CA ARG A 52 -4.76 -1.80 -6.48
C ARG A 52 -5.64 -1.42 -5.30
N LYS A 53 -6.91 -1.78 -5.42
CA LYS A 53 -7.95 -1.55 -4.40
C LYS A 53 -7.96 -2.70 -3.40
N MET A 54 -8.18 -2.38 -2.14
CA MET A 54 -8.39 -3.32 -1.04
C MET A 54 -9.62 -2.89 -0.25
N THR A 55 -10.46 -3.85 0.15
CA THR A 55 -11.56 -3.61 1.07
C THR A 55 -11.17 -4.17 2.42
N LEU A 56 -11.15 -3.33 3.44
CA LEU A 56 -10.99 -3.74 4.83
C LEU A 56 -12.38 -4.00 5.42
N MET A 57 -12.60 -5.21 5.92
CA MET A 57 -13.83 -5.61 6.61
C MET A 57 -13.45 -6.03 8.03
N LYS A 58 -14.22 -5.56 9.02
CA LYS A 58 -14.15 -5.96 10.43
C LYS A 58 -15.40 -6.74 10.78
#